data_AF-A0A1F9F1S2-F1
#
_entry.id   AF-A0A1F9F1S2-F1
#
_cell.length_a   1.000
_cell.length_b   1.000
_cell.length_c   1.000
_cell.angle_alpha   90.00
_cell.angle_beta   90.00
_cell.angle_gamma   90.00
#
_symmetry.space_group_name_H-M   'P 1'
#
loop_
_entity.id
_entity.type
_entity.pdbx_description
1 polymer ?
#
loop_
_entity_poly.entity_id
_entity_poly.type
_entity_poly.pdbx_seq_one_letter_code
_entity_poly.pdbx_strand_id
1 'polypeptide(L)'
;MHTKKIILSLPILTIFLWFCAMAPPVYAKGSSSQSQLFDYAGKSYMGAQDPSYLNYDLALREYVVDRIKKQFGVTLNPKNYSGFDLLEIEALFKCKKSEEPFDTFLKMFPKRP
;
A
#
# COMPACT_ATOMS: atom_id res chain seq x y z
N MET A 1 -12.03 51.71 1.19
CA MET A 1 -12.89 50.54 1.51
C MET A 1 -12.17 49.19 1.30
N HIS A 2 -10.97 48.96 1.86
CA HIS A 2 -10.24 47.69 1.66
C HIS A 2 -9.69 47.02 2.93
N THR A 3 -9.72 47.69 4.09
CA THR A 3 -9.14 47.15 5.34
C THR A 3 -10.02 46.13 6.05
N LYS A 4 -11.33 46.06 5.76
CA LYS A 4 -12.25 45.09 6.40
C LYS A 4 -12.13 43.66 5.87
N LYS A 5 -11.67 43.46 4.62
CA LYS A 5 -11.55 42.11 4.01
C LYS A 5 -10.33 41.32 4.51
N ILE A 6 -9.24 42.02 4.84
CA ILE A 6 -7.97 41.40 5.27
C ILE A 6 -8.07 40.81 6.69
N ILE A 7 -8.87 41.43 7.56
CA ILE A 7 -9.04 41.00 8.94
C ILE A 7 -9.86 39.69 9.03
N LEU A 8 -10.78 39.46 8.09
CA LEU A 8 -11.62 38.26 8.07
C LEU A 8 -10.93 37.04 7.42
N SER A 9 -9.92 37.26 6.57
CA SER A 9 -9.16 36.17 5.92
C SER A 9 -8.11 35.52 6.83
N LEU A 10 -7.62 36.26 7.84
CA LEU A 10 -6.64 35.76 8.82
C LEU A 10 -7.12 34.55 9.65
N PRO A 11 -8.34 34.53 10.23
CA PRO A 11 -8.82 33.37 10.99
C PRO A 11 -9.10 32.14 10.10
N ILE A 12 -9.49 32.35 8.84
CA ILE A 12 -9.78 31.26 7.90
C ILE A 12 -8.47 30.54 7.51
N LEU A 13 -7.41 31.31 7.27
CA LEU A 13 -6.09 30.77 6.93
C LEU A 13 -5.51 29.95 8.09
N THR A 14 -5.69 30.40 9.34
CA THR A 14 -5.21 29.67 10.53
C THR A 14 -6.00 28.39 10.79
N ILE A 15 -7.32 28.38 10.58
CA ILE A 15 -8.13 27.15 10.68
C ILE A 15 -7.69 26.14 9.62
N PHE A 16 -7.45 26.59 8.38
CA PHE A 16 -6.99 25.72 7.31
C PHE A 16 -5.59 25.13 7.59
N LEU A 17 -4.66 25.95 8.07
CA LEU A 17 -3.33 25.50 8.49
C LEU A 17 -3.40 24.49 9.65
N TRP A 18 -4.30 24.72 10.61
CA TRP A 18 -4.47 23.83 11.75
C TRP A 18 -5.09 22.48 11.35
N PHE A 19 -6.00 22.49 10.38
CA PHE A 19 -6.53 21.27 9.77
C PHE A 19 -5.44 20.46 9.03
N CYS A 20 -4.51 21.13 8.32
CA CYS A 20 -3.37 20.46 7.70
C CYS A 20 -2.40 19.86 8.72
N ALA A 21 -2.24 20.50 9.89
CA ALA A 21 -1.36 20.01 10.96
C ALA A 21 -1.97 18.87 11.81
N MET A 22 -3.30 18.74 11.80
CA MET A 22 -4.06 17.70 12.51
C MET A 22 -4.28 16.44 11.68
N ALA A 23 -3.92 16.44 10.38
CA ALA A 23 -3.84 15.19 9.64
C ALA A 23 -2.80 14.32 10.35
N PRO A 24 -3.18 13.18 10.96
CA PRO A 24 -2.18 12.29 11.53
C PRO A 24 -1.22 11.98 10.39
N PRO A 25 0.11 12.03 10.63
CA PRO A 25 0.99 11.39 9.67
C PRO A 25 0.43 9.98 9.54
N VAL A 26 0.00 9.59 8.34
CA VAL A 26 -0.14 8.18 8.01
C VAL A 26 1.29 7.66 7.98
N TYR A 27 1.89 7.64 9.16
CA TYR A 27 3.07 6.89 9.46
C TYR A 27 2.54 5.48 9.36
N ALA A 28 2.69 4.90 8.17
CA ALA A 28 2.67 3.47 8.02
C ALA A 28 3.76 2.99 8.97
N LYS A 29 3.38 2.72 10.24
CA LYS A 29 4.23 2.03 11.20
C LYS A 29 4.65 0.79 10.46
N GLY A 30 5.90 0.77 10.01
CA GLY A 30 6.36 -0.25 9.09
C GLY A 30 6.00 -1.59 9.68
N SER A 31 5.21 -2.38 8.95
CA SER A 31 4.88 -3.72 9.42
C SER A 31 6.19 -4.45 9.69
N SER A 32 6.15 -5.44 10.59
CA SER A 32 7.24 -6.42 10.71
C SER A 32 7.72 -6.91 9.34
N SER A 33 6.78 -7.13 8.41
CA SER A 33 7.05 -7.49 7.01
C SER A 33 7.85 -6.46 6.22
N GLN A 34 7.65 -5.15 6.45
CA GLN A 34 8.45 -4.12 5.81
C GLN A 34 9.88 -4.11 6.33
N SER A 35 10.07 -4.32 7.65
CA SER A 35 11.42 -4.45 8.24
C SER A 35 12.17 -5.64 7.64
N GLN A 36 11.50 -6.80 7.52
CA GLN A 36 12.08 -7.99 6.90
C GLN A 36 12.46 -7.76 5.43
N LEU A 37 11.69 -6.95 4.70
CA LEU A 37 12.03 -6.61 3.31
C LEU A 37 13.35 -5.84 3.21
N PHE A 38 13.62 -4.94 4.17
CA PHE A 38 14.86 -4.15 4.18
C PHE A 38 16.11 -4.98 4.42
N ASP A 39 16.01 -6.14 5.06
CA ASP A 39 17.12 -7.09 5.20
C ASP A 39 17.64 -7.60 3.85
N TYR A 40 16.87 -7.41 2.77
CA TYR A 40 17.23 -7.79 1.41
C TYR A 40 17.71 -6.63 0.54
N ALA A 41 17.72 -5.39 1.05
CA ALA A 41 18.13 -4.22 0.30
C ALA A 41 19.61 -4.32 -0.11
N GLY A 42 19.90 -4.01 -1.38
CA GLY A 42 21.26 -4.05 -1.93
C GLY A 42 21.82 -5.45 -2.21
N LYS A 43 21.05 -6.52 -1.91
CA LYS A 43 21.45 -7.89 -2.27
C LYS A 43 21.27 -8.13 -3.77
N SER A 44 22.22 -8.86 -4.34
CA SER A 44 22.14 -9.38 -5.71
C SER A 44 21.88 -10.88 -5.65
N TYR A 45 21.11 -11.40 -6.61
CA TYR A 45 20.71 -12.79 -6.66
C TYR A 45 21.13 -13.44 -7.96
N MET A 46 21.44 -14.73 -7.93
CA MET A 46 21.90 -15.46 -9.11
C MET A 46 20.77 -15.83 -10.08
N GLY A 47 19.51 -15.71 -9.64
CA GLY A 47 18.32 -15.96 -10.45
C GLY A 47 17.15 -16.49 -9.64
N ALA A 48 16.09 -16.92 -10.34
CA ALA A 48 14.84 -17.36 -9.70
C ALA A 48 14.98 -18.65 -8.87
N GLN A 49 16.02 -19.45 -9.10
CA GLN A 49 16.30 -20.69 -8.35
C GLN A 49 17.20 -20.46 -7.13
N ASP A 50 17.72 -19.25 -6.96
CA ASP A 50 18.55 -18.89 -5.81
C ASP A 50 17.71 -18.98 -4.51
N PRO A 51 18.12 -19.79 -3.52
CA PRO A 51 17.39 -19.90 -2.25
C PRO A 51 17.19 -18.55 -1.54
N SER A 52 18.16 -17.64 -1.67
CA SER A 52 18.07 -16.29 -1.09
C SER A 52 17.05 -15.44 -1.83
N TYR A 53 16.94 -15.61 -3.14
CA TYR A 53 15.90 -14.95 -3.95
C TYR A 53 14.52 -15.49 -3.61
N LEU A 54 14.35 -16.80 -3.42
CA LEU A 54 13.07 -17.39 -3.03
C LEU A 54 12.57 -16.83 -1.68
N ASN A 55 13.48 -16.64 -0.72
CA ASN A 55 13.16 -16.02 0.56
C ASN A 55 12.79 -14.54 0.41
N TYR A 56 13.53 -13.80 -0.42
CA TYR A 56 13.22 -12.41 -0.75
C TYR A 56 11.85 -12.28 -1.43
N ASP A 57 11.57 -13.09 -2.44
CA ASP A 57 10.29 -13.10 -3.17
C ASP A 57 9.13 -13.40 -2.23
N LEU A 58 9.29 -14.37 -1.32
CA LEU A 58 8.27 -14.66 -0.31
C LEU A 58 8.04 -13.47 0.62
N ALA A 59 9.10 -12.87 1.16
CA ALA A 59 9.01 -11.70 2.03
C ALA A 59 8.34 -10.50 1.32
N LEU A 60 8.64 -10.32 0.03
CA LEU A 60 8.01 -9.30 -0.81
C LEU A 60 6.50 -9.57 -0.96
N ARG A 61 6.11 -10.80 -1.28
CA ARG A 61 4.70 -11.19 -1.39
C ARG A 61 3.95 -11.01 -0.07
N GLU A 62 4.55 -11.40 1.05
CA GLU A 62 3.98 -11.19 2.39
C GLU A 62 3.76 -9.71 2.70
N TYR A 63 4.75 -8.86 2.38
CA TYR A 63 4.63 -7.43 2.53
C TYR A 63 3.50 -6.83 1.68
N VAL A 64 3.37 -7.24 0.40
CA VAL A 64 2.29 -6.74 -0.47
C VAL A 64 0.92 -7.20 0.02
N VAL A 65 0.78 -8.45 0.47
CA VAL A 65 -0.47 -8.95 1.07
C VAL A 65 -0.85 -8.16 2.32
N ASP A 66 0.10 -7.90 3.22
CA ASP A 66 -0.15 -7.07 4.42
C ASP A 66 -0.59 -5.66 4.04
N ARG A 67 0.03 -5.06 3.02
CA ARG A 67 -0.36 -3.75 2.48
C ARG A 67 -1.79 -3.77 1.91
N ILE A 68 -2.14 -4.79 1.11
CA ILE A 68 -3.49 -4.97 0.56
C ILE A 68 -4.51 -5.12 1.69
N LYS A 69 -4.22 -5.95 2.69
CA LYS A 69 -5.11 -6.14 3.86
C LYS A 69 -5.33 -4.83 4.61
N LYS A 70 -4.27 -4.05 4.84
CA LYS A 70 -4.37 -2.76 5.53
C LYS A 70 -5.15 -1.71 4.75
N GLN A 71 -5.00 -1.66 3.43
CA GLN A 71 -5.64 -0.65 2.60
C GLN A 71 -7.08 -1.01 2.21
N PHE A 72 -7.34 -2.28 1.92
CA PHE A 72 -8.61 -2.73 1.32
C PHE A 72 -9.40 -3.71 2.19
N GLY A 73 -8.84 -4.17 3.32
CA GLY A 73 -9.48 -5.16 4.19
C GLY A 73 -9.52 -6.58 3.63
N VAL A 74 -8.90 -6.81 2.46
CA VAL A 74 -8.92 -8.12 1.77
C VAL A 74 -7.74 -8.97 2.24
N THR A 75 -8.05 -10.21 2.67
CA THR A 75 -7.02 -11.17 3.10
C THR A 75 -6.67 -12.10 1.94
N LEU A 76 -5.41 -12.09 1.54
CA LEU A 76 -4.86 -12.97 0.50
C LEU A 76 -3.81 -13.91 1.11
N ASN A 77 -3.58 -15.05 0.47
CA ASN A 77 -2.47 -15.93 0.82
C ASN A 77 -1.30 -15.62 -0.11
N PRO A 78 -0.12 -15.18 0.39
CA PRO A 78 1.03 -14.84 -0.45
C PRO A 78 1.52 -16.03 -1.28
N LYS A 79 1.27 -17.28 -0.86
CA LYS A 79 1.66 -18.48 -1.61
C LYS A 79 0.82 -18.74 -2.86
N ASN A 80 -0.42 -18.25 -2.89
CA ASN A 80 -1.37 -18.51 -3.98
C ASN A 80 -1.13 -17.64 -5.21
N TYR A 81 -0.31 -16.59 -5.08
CA TYR A 81 -0.14 -15.56 -6.10
C TYR A 81 1.35 -15.30 -6.34
N SER A 82 1.69 -14.89 -7.56
CA SER A 82 3.00 -14.32 -7.88
C SER A 82 3.17 -12.92 -7.28
N GLY A 83 4.41 -12.45 -7.17
CA GLY A 83 4.67 -11.06 -6.81
C GLY A 83 4.02 -10.07 -7.79
N PHE A 84 4.03 -10.39 -9.09
CA PHE A 84 3.37 -9.60 -10.12
C PHE A 84 1.85 -9.61 -9.97
N ASP A 85 1.25 -10.77 -9.72
CA ASP A 85 -0.20 -10.92 -9.54
C ASP A 85 -0.66 -10.04 -8.37
N LEU A 86 0.08 -10.05 -7.25
CA LEU A 86 -0.25 -9.24 -6.08
C LEU A 86 -0.14 -7.72 -6.36
N LEU A 87 0.87 -7.30 -7.12
CA LEU A 87 1.00 -5.90 -7.54
C LEU A 87 -0.14 -5.47 -8.47
N GLU A 88 -0.55 -6.36 -9.38
CA GLU A 88 -1.66 -6.10 -10.29
C GLU A 88 -3.00 -6.09 -9.55
N ILE A 89 -3.24 -7.03 -8.64
CA ILE A 89 -4.42 -7.03 -7.75
C ILE A 89 -4.49 -5.71 -6.98
N GLU A 90 -3.38 -5.26 -6.40
CA GLU A 90 -3.34 -3.99 -5.67
C GLU A 90 -3.67 -2.80 -6.59
N ALA A 91 -3.13 -2.77 -7.81
CA ALA A 91 -3.43 -1.73 -8.78
C ALA A 91 -4.92 -1.72 -9.18
N LEU A 92 -5.49 -2.89 -9.45
CA LEU A 92 -6.91 -3.04 -9.74
C LEU A 92 -7.79 -2.58 -8.58
N PHE A 93 -7.41 -2.91 -7.34
CA PHE A 93 -8.16 -2.47 -6.16
C PHE A 93 -8.13 -0.95 -5.98
N LYS A 94 -7.04 -0.27 -6.38
CA LYS A 94 -6.95 1.20 -6.39
C LYS A 94 -7.82 1.84 -7.48
N CYS A 95 -8.01 1.17 -8.62
CA CYS A 95 -8.74 1.70 -9.76
C CYS A 95 -10.22 1.26 -9.82
N LYS A 96 -10.59 0.26 -9.03
CA LYS A 96 -11.94 -0.29 -8.89
C LYS A 96 -12.96 0.81 -8.57
N LYS A 97 -14.17 0.71 -9.14
CA LYS A 97 -15.30 1.56 -8.74
C LYS A 97 -15.85 1.14 -7.38
N SER A 98 -16.45 2.06 -6.63
CA SER A 98 -16.95 1.78 -5.27
C SER A 98 -17.90 0.57 -5.22
N GLU A 99 -18.75 0.42 -6.24
CA GLU A 99 -19.80 -0.61 -6.33
C GLU A 99 -19.29 -2.01 -6.71
N GLU A 100 -18.10 -2.14 -7.29
CA GLU A 100 -17.61 -3.43 -7.80
C GLU A 100 -17.03 -4.29 -6.66
N PRO A 101 -17.47 -5.53 -6.45
CA PRO A 101 -16.89 -6.37 -5.39
C PRO A 101 -15.45 -6.77 -5.71
N PHE A 102 -14.58 -6.79 -4.69
CA PHE A 102 -13.17 -7.19 -4.85
C PHE A 102 -13.03 -8.61 -5.41
N ASP A 103 -13.96 -9.51 -5.06
CA ASP A 103 -13.96 -10.91 -5.51
C ASP A 103 -14.04 -11.06 -7.04
N THR A 104 -14.64 -10.11 -7.76
CA THR A 104 -14.70 -10.16 -9.22
C THR A 104 -13.30 -10.05 -9.83
N PHE A 105 -12.45 -9.18 -9.29
CA PHE A 105 -11.07 -9.03 -9.75
C PHE A 105 -10.23 -10.24 -9.36
N LEU A 106 -10.41 -10.78 -8.15
CA LEU A 106 -9.65 -11.93 -7.68
C LEU A 106 -9.88 -13.20 -8.53
N LYS A 107 -11.03 -13.31 -9.20
CA LYS A 107 -11.31 -14.42 -10.13
C LYS A 107 -10.50 -14.35 -11.43
N MET A 108 -9.92 -13.21 -11.77
CA MET A 108 -9.10 -13.04 -12.97
C MET A 108 -7.70 -13.64 -12.80
N PHE A 109 -7.26 -13.86 -11.55
CA PHE A 109 -5.92 -14.35 -11.25
C PHE A 109 -5.95 -15.87 -10.98
N PRO A 110 -5.25 -16.68 -11.79
CA PRO A 110 -5.13 -18.11 -11.53
C PRO A 110 -4.33 -18.31 -10.24
N LYS A 111 -4.90 -19.06 -9.30
CA LYS A 111 -4.18 -19.43 -8.08
C LYS A 111 -3.12 -20.46 -8.42
N ARG A 112 -1.91 -20.23 -7.92
CA ARG A 112 -0.83 -21.22 -8.00
C ARG A 112 -1.23 -22.47 -7.20
N PRO A 113 -0.96 -23.68 -7.72
CA PRO A 113 -1.15 -24.92 -6.98
C PRO A 113 -0.27 -25.00 -5.73
#